data_AF-A0A243QA53-F1
#
_entry.id   AF-A0A243QA53-F1
#
_cell.length_a   1.000
_cell.length_b   1.000
_cell.length_c   1.000
_cell.angle_alpha   90.00
_cell.angle_beta   90.00
_cell.angle_gamma   90.00
#
_symmetry.space_group_name_H-M   'P 1'
#
loop_
_entity.id
_entity.type
_entity.pdbx_description
1 polymer ?
#
loop_
_entity_poly.entity_id
_entity_poly.type
_entity_poly.pdbx_seq_one_letter_code
_entity_poly.pdbx_strand_id
1 'polypeptide(L)'
;MSGLSDDTGMMGIVDPHAYESFVSRHWTLESLFTHFATQMHRRTLLLWETGDEGSWTITVENSPVAAHYPIVRQAAGPSTATRGELVVVSYDTLTMAAQFPHKRVDAYKEWQGSAVDVAVGTYVCAVSQLTEPGMVRATTAQTSIYN
;
A
#
# COMPACT_ATOMS: atom_id res chain seq x y z
N MET A 1 -13.60 4.80 -10.09
CA MET A 1 -12.46 5.50 -9.45
C MET A 1 -12.71 5.47 -7.96
N SER A 2 -11.92 4.66 -7.26
CA SER A 2 -11.86 4.60 -5.81
C SER A 2 -10.90 5.68 -5.31
N GLY A 3 -11.32 6.49 -4.35
CA GLY A 3 -10.43 7.42 -3.65
C GLY A 3 -9.97 6.80 -2.34
N LEU A 4 -8.66 6.80 -2.08
CA LEU A 4 -8.08 6.40 -0.80
C LEU A 4 -7.67 7.65 -0.02
N SER A 5 -8.00 7.73 1.27
CA SER A 5 -7.49 8.81 2.14
C SER A 5 -6.17 8.36 2.75
N ASP A 6 -5.21 9.27 2.76
CA ASP A 6 -4.01 9.16 3.58
C ASP A 6 -4.02 10.30 4.59
N ASP A 7 -4.15 9.95 5.86
CA ASP A 7 -4.20 10.91 6.95
C ASP A 7 -2.87 10.94 7.71
N THR A 8 -1.81 10.34 7.15
CA THR A 8 -0.51 10.13 7.82
C THR A 8 0.73 10.38 6.96
N GLY A 9 0.57 10.55 5.65
CA GLY A 9 1.67 10.68 4.70
C GLY A 9 2.27 9.33 4.27
N MET A 10 1.57 8.21 4.46
CA MET A 10 2.05 6.87 4.13
C MET A 10 0.94 5.93 3.64
N MET A 11 1.29 5.11 2.66
CA MET A 11 0.44 4.02 2.14
C MET A 11 1.25 2.73 1.94
N GLY A 12 0.55 1.62 1.73
CA GLY A 12 1.18 0.37 1.36
C GLY A 12 0.41 -0.49 0.39
N ILE A 13 1.15 -1.35 -0.30
CA ILE A 13 0.62 -2.48 -1.08
C ILE A 13 0.85 -3.75 -0.25
N VAL A 14 -0.20 -4.54 -0.05
CA VAL A 14 -0.22 -5.63 0.92
C VAL A 14 -0.80 -6.88 0.30
N ASP A 15 -0.25 -8.05 0.64
CA ASP A 15 -0.95 -9.32 0.51
C ASP A 15 -1.87 -9.53 1.72
N PRO A 16 -3.19 -9.39 1.58
CA PRO A 16 -4.10 -9.45 2.72
C PRO A 16 -4.22 -10.85 3.34
N HIS A 17 -3.74 -11.88 2.65
CA HIS A 17 -3.84 -13.27 3.08
C HIS A 17 -2.58 -13.78 3.77
N ALA A 18 -1.43 -13.16 3.51
CA ALA A 18 -0.14 -13.50 4.12
C ALA A 18 0.34 -12.45 5.14
N TYR A 19 -0.17 -11.23 5.09
CA TYR A 19 0.14 -10.20 6.08
C TYR A 19 -0.31 -10.63 7.48
N GLU A 20 0.65 -10.66 8.41
CA GLU A 20 0.38 -11.02 9.80
C GLU A 20 -0.24 -9.83 10.53
N SER A 21 -1.54 -9.87 10.81
CA SER A 21 -2.20 -8.84 11.64
C SER A 21 -1.95 -9.10 13.12
N PHE A 22 -2.15 -8.06 13.94
CA PHE A 22 -2.06 -8.07 15.39
C PHE A 22 -0.71 -8.51 15.96
N VAL A 23 0.11 -7.52 16.36
CA VAL A 23 1.43 -7.75 16.94
C VAL A 23 1.32 -8.13 18.41
N SER A 24 0.62 -7.30 19.21
CA SER A 24 0.48 -7.51 20.66
C SER A 24 -0.54 -6.54 21.26
N ARG A 25 -1.11 -6.91 22.42
CA ARG A 25 -1.89 -5.96 23.26
C ARG A 25 -1.02 -4.90 23.94
N HIS A 26 0.28 -5.17 24.08
CA HIS A 26 1.27 -4.27 24.67
C HIS A 26 2.18 -3.68 23.58
N TRP A 27 1.61 -3.36 22.42
CA TRP A 27 2.37 -2.78 21.33
C TRP A 27 3.03 -1.46 21.76
N THR A 28 4.21 -1.21 21.19
CA THR A 28 4.91 0.09 21.21
C THR A 28 5.09 0.58 19.79
N LEU A 29 5.38 1.86 19.60
CA LEU A 29 5.67 2.41 18.27
C LEU A 29 6.84 1.68 17.59
N GLU A 30 7.91 1.39 18.35
CA GLU A 30 9.06 0.61 17.85
C GLU A 30 8.66 -0.80 17.42
N SER A 31 7.76 -1.46 18.16
CA SER A 31 7.26 -2.78 17.78
C SER A 31 6.45 -2.75 16.47
N LEU A 32 5.72 -1.67 16.21
CA LEU A 32 4.99 -1.48 14.95
C LEU A 32 5.96 -1.30 13.78
N PHE A 33 6.98 -0.45 13.92
CA PHE A 33 8.00 -0.30 12.88
C PHE A 33 8.77 -1.60 12.62
N THR A 34 9.15 -2.32 13.69
CA THR A 34 9.80 -3.63 13.58
C THR A 34 8.90 -4.62 12.86
N HIS A 35 7.60 -4.61 13.16
CA HIS A 35 6.63 -5.45 12.50
C HIS A 35 6.51 -5.12 11.01
N PHE A 36 6.35 -3.86 10.63
CA PHE A 36 6.27 -3.47 9.22
C PHE A 36 7.56 -3.81 8.46
N ALA A 37 8.73 -3.56 9.04
CA ALA A 37 10.00 -3.98 8.46
C ALA A 37 10.07 -5.50 8.25
N THR A 38 9.53 -6.29 9.20
CA THR A 38 9.44 -7.75 9.08
C THR A 38 8.50 -8.16 7.95
N GLN A 39 7.34 -7.51 7.79
CA GLN A 39 6.39 -7.79 6.70
C GLN A 39 6.99 -7.39 5.33
N MET A 40 7.73 -6.28 5.26
CA MET A 40 8.48 -5.89 4.06
C MET A 40 9.57 -6.90 3.71
N HIS A 41 10.32 -7.39 4.70
CA HIS A 41 11.32 -8.45 4.49
C HIS A 41 10.68 -9.75 3.99
N ARG A 42 9.48 -10.09 4.49
CA ARG A 42 8.67 -11.22 4.04
C ARG A 42 7.95 -10.99 2.71
N ARG A 43 8.06 -9.79 2.11
CA ARG A 43 7.41 -9.41 0.85
C ARG A 43 5.88 -9.44 0.90
N THR A 44 5.31 -9.29 2.10
CA THR A 44 3.86 -9.19 2.31
C THR A 44 3.39 -7.75 2.37
N LEU A 45 4.32 -6.78 2.41
CA LEU A 45 4.08 -5.35 2.48
C LEU A 45 5.14 -4.59 1.66
N LEU A 46 4.71 -3.60 0.88
CA LEU A 46 5.55 -2.50 0.40
C LEU A 46 4.98 -1.22 0.99
N LEU A 47 5.79 -0.46 1.73
CA LEU A 47 5.42 0.87 2.23
C LEU A 47 6.00 1.96 1.33
N TRP A 48 5.23 3.05 1.19
CA TRP A 48 5.58 4.22 0.42
C TRP A 48 5.15 5.48 1.16
N GLU A 49 6.09 6.40 1.36
CA GLU A 49 5.83 7.74 1.87
C GLU A 49 5.24 8.61 0.76
N THR A 50 4.05 9.14 0.99
CA THR A 50 3.28 9.91 0.02
C THR A 50 3.65 11.41 0.02
N GLY A 51 4.34 11.85 1.08
CA GLY A 51 4.87 13.20 1.26
C GLY A 51 3.93 14.18 1.97
N ASP A 52 2.62 13.95 1.93
CA ASP A 52 1.61 14.74 2.64
C ASP A 52 0.29 13.97 2.76
N GLU A 53 -0.56 14.41 3.67
CA GLU A 53 -1.92 13.91 3.84
C GLU A 53 -2.82 14.34 2.67
N GLY A 54 -3.87 13.56 2.38
CA GLY A 54 -4.89 13.95 1.41
C GLY A 54 -5.61 12.79 0.74
N SER A 55 -6.38 13.14 -0.28
CA SER A 55 -7.11 12.18 -1.11
C SER A 55 -6.29 11.72 -2.29
N TRP A 56 -6.27 10.41 -2.52
CA TRP A 56 -5.47 9.78 -3.57
C TRP A 56 -6.33 9.03 -4.57
N THR A 57 -5.98 9.20 -5.84
CA THR A 57 -6.45 8.32 -6.91
C THR A 57 -5.33 7.35 -7.26
N ILE A 58 -5.58 6.06 -7.09
CA ILE A 58 -4.62 5.01 -7.40
C ILE A 58 -5.08 4.30 -8.67
N THR A 59 -4.21 4.27 -9.68
CA THR A 59 -4.39 3.45 -10.88
C THR A 59 -3.43 2.27 -10.81
N VAL A 60 -3.87 1.09 -11.22
CA VAL A 60 -3.04 -0.11 -11.20
C VAL A 60 -2.84 -0.61 -12.62
N GLU A 61 -1.58 -0.80 -12.98
CA GLU A 61 -1.16 -1.17 -14.33
C GLU A 61 -0.17 -2.33 -14.28
N ASN A 62 -0.12 -3.12 -15.35
CA ASN A 62 0.86 -4.21 -15.51
C ASN A 62 2.13 -3.77 -16.24
N SER A 63 2.31 -2.47 -16.42
CA SER A 63 3.47 -1.88 -17.10
C SER A 63 3.98 -0.65 -16.34
N PRO A 64 5.28 -0.34 -16.45
CA PRO A 64 5.83 0.88 -15.87
C PRO A 64 5.12 2.13 -16.40
N VAL A 65 5.16 3.21 -15.61
CA VAL A 65 4.68 4.53 -16.05
C VAL A 65 5.37 4.94 -17.35
N ALA A 66 4.58 5.44 -18.31
CA ALA A 66 5.13 5.92 -19.58
C ALA A 66 6.10 7.09 -19.36
N ALA A 67 7.22 7.09 -20.09
CA ALA A 67 8.34 8.01 -19.87
C ALA A 67 8.02 9.52 -19.98
N HIS A 68 6.86 9.89 -20.50
CA HIS A 68 6.43 11.29 -20.64
C HIS A 68 5.70 11.85 -19.40
N TYR A 69 5.34 11.00 -18.43
CA TYR A 69 4.73 11.46 -17.19
C TYR A 69 5.80 11.94 -16.19
N PRO A 70 5.58 13.08 -15.52
CA PRO A 70 6.49 13.53 -14.47
C PRO A 70 6.34 12.64 -13.24
N ILE A 71 7.36 11.84 -12.93
CA ILE A 71 7.41 11.08 -11.68
C ILE A 71 8.02 11.98 -10.61
N VAL A 72 7.18 12.37 -9.66
CA VAL A 72 7.55 13.19 -8.51
C VAL A 72 8.31 12.38 -7.47
N ARG A 73 7.79 11.18 -7.19
CA ARG A 73 8.34 10.26 -6.20
C ARG A 73 8.09 8.83 -6.66
N GLN A 74 9.01 7.94 -6.32
CA GLN A 74 8.85 6.53 -6.59
C GLN A 74 9.31 5.68 -5.41
N ALA A 75 8.59 4.61 -5.14
CA ALA A 75 9.01 3.51 -4.28
C ALA A 75 8.83 2.20 -5.03
N ALA A 76 9.76 1.26 -4.91
CA ALA A 76 9.65 -0.03 -5.53
C ALA A 76 10.22 -1.13 -4.62
N GLY A 77 9.63 -2.31 -4.70
CA GLY A 77 10.09 -3.46 -3.95
C GLY A 77 9.38 -4.74 -4.35
N PRO A 78 9.90 -5.89 -3.89
CA PRO A 78 9.27 -7.17 -4.15
C PRO A 78 8.02 -7.36 -3.27
N SER A 79 6.93 -7.82 -3.87
CA SER A 79 5.70 -8.23 -3.18
C SER A 79 5.25 -9.60 -3.67
N THR A 80 4.65 -10.40 -2.80
CA THR A 80 4.10 -11.71 -3.16
C THR A 80 2.59 -11.68 -3.02
N ALA A 81 1.86 -12.19 -4.00
CA ALA A 81 0.42 -12.43 -3.90
C ALA A 81 0.18 -13.93 -3.71
N THR A 82 -0.14 -14.34 -2.48
CA THR A 82 -0.29 -15.75 -2.12
C THR A 82 -1.63 -16.36 -2.53
N ARG A 83 -2.65 -15.52 -2.72
CA ARG A 83 -3.99 -15.96 -3.18
C ARG A 83 -4.56 -15.10 -4.31
N GLY A 84 -3.70 -14.49 -5.11
CA GLY A 84 -4.09 -13.76 -6.30
C GLY A 84 -4.76 -12.41 -6.04
N GLU A 85 -4.46 -11.80 -4.90
CA GLU A 85 -4.94 -10.46 -4.56
C GLU A 85 -3.81 -9.67 -3.90
N LEU A 86 -3.73 -8.39 -4.23
CA LEU A 86 -3.02 -7.37 -3.46
C LEU A 86 -4.01 -6.25 -3.13
N VAL A 87 -3.80 -5.57 -2.01
CA VAL A 87 -4.62 -4.42 -1.61
C VAL A 87 -3.74 -3.20 -1.37
N VAL A 88 -4.21 -2.04 -1.83
CA VAL A 88 -3.62 -0.75 -1.46
C VAL A 88 -4.33 -0.24 -0.21
N VAL A 89 -3.56 0.13 0.81
CA VAL A 89 -4.09 0.52 2.12
C VAL A 89 -3.38 1.75 2.65
N SER A 90 -4.10 2.54 3.46
CA SER A 90 -3.49 3.60 4.25
C SER A 90 -2.65 3.04 5.39
N TYR A 91 -1.71 3.82 5.90
CA TYR A 91 -0.96 3.47 7.10
C TYR A 91 -1.85 3.30 8.34
N ASP A 92 -2.96 4.04 8.44
CA ASP A 92 -3.96 3.83 9.49
C ASP A 92 -4.56 2.42 9.45
N THR A 93 -4.84 1.91 8.25
CA THR A 93 -5.36 0.54 8.11
C THR A 93 -4.33 -0.49 8.60
N LEU A 94 -3.05 -0.29 8.25
CA LEU A 94 -1.94 -1.14 8.70
C LEU A 94 -1.77 -1.10 10.22
N THR A 95 -1.72 0.09 10.80
CA THR A 95 -1.54 0.28 12.24
C THR A 95 -2.75 -0.24 13.01
N MET A 96 -3.98 -0.05 12.52
CA MET A 96 -5.19 -0.62 13.14
C MET A 96 -5.17 -2.14 13.10
N ALA A 97 -4.79 -2.75 11.97
CA ALA A 97 -4.65 -4.20 11.88
C ALA A 97 -3.55 -4.74 12.81
N ALA A 98 -2.45 -4.00 12.99
CA ALA A 98 -1.35 -4.38 13.87
C ALA A 98 -1.69 -4.24 15.37
N GLN A 99 -2.57 -3.31 15.74
CA GLN A 99 -2.92 -3.03 17.15
C GLN A 99 -4.11 -3.86 17.65
N PHE A 100 -5.06 -4.20 16.78
CA PHE A 100 -6.33 -4.80 17.19
C PHE A 100 -6.54 -6.20 16.59
N PRO A 101 -6.78 -7.24 17.41
CA PRO A 101 -6.81 -8.64 16.97
C PRO A 101 -7.96 -8.99 16.00
N HIS A 102 -8.97 -8.15 15.91
CA HIS A 102 -10.14 -8.36 15.07
C HIS A 102 -10.10 -7.48 13.80
N LYS A 103 -9.09 -6.61 13.66
CA LYS A 103 -8.91 -5.77 12.48
C LYS A 103 -8.00 -6.50 11.51
N ARG A 104 -8.32 -6.35 10.23
CA ARG A 104 -7.56 -6.93 9.12
C ARG A 104 -7.27 -5.83 8.10
N VAL A 105 -6.18 -6.00 7.36
CA VAL A 105 -5.75 -5.05 6.33
C VAL A 105 -6.71 -4.95 5.14
N ASP A 106 -7.51 -5.99 4.90
CA ASP A 106 -8.51 -6.04 3.82
C ASP A 106 -9.90 -5.56 4.25
N ALA A 107 -10.10 -5.15 5.50
CA ALA A 107 -11.43 -4.87 6.04
C ALA A 107 -12.19 -3.75 5.29
N TYR A 108 -11.48 -2.88 4.57
CA TYR A 108 -12.05 -1.72 3.89
C TYR A 108 -11.88 -1.74 2.37
N LYS A 109 -11.32 -2.82 1.80
CA LYS A 109 -10.94 -2.89 0.37
C LYS A 109 -12.11 -2.69 -0.59
N GLU A 110 -13.32 -3.13 -0.20
CA GLU A 110 -14.53 -2.99 -1.02
C GLU A 110 -15.03 -1.54 -1.05
N TRP A 111 -14.99 -0.85 0.09
CA TRP A 111 -15.46 0.54 0.20
C TRP A 111 -14.45 1.53 -0.39
N GLN A 112 -13.17 1.20 -0.29
CA GLN A 112 -12.07 2.00 -0.81
C GLN A 112 -11.68 1.58 -2.23
N GLY A 113 -12.33 0.55 -2.82
CA GLY A 113 -12.01 -0.03 -4.14
C GLY A 113 -10.51 -0.22 -4.36
N SER A 114 -9.80 -0.74 -3.37
CA SER A 114 -8.33 -0.78 -3.35
C SER A 114 -7.76 -2.17 -3.59
N ALA A 115 -8.63 -3.16 -3.82
CA ALA A 115 -8.27 -4.52 -4.19
C ALA A 115 -7.80 -4.60 -5.65
N VAL A 116 -6.79 -5.42 -5.87
CA VAL A 116 -6.19 -5.70 -7.17
C VAL A 116 -6.09 -7.20 -7.35
N ASP A 117 -6.82 -7.71 -8.33
CA ASP A 117 -6.69 -9.10 -8.74
C ASP A 117 -5.40 -9.30 -9.55
N VAL A 118 -4.60 -10.27 -9.13
CA VAL A 118 -3.34 -10.66 -9.79
C VAL A 118 -3.23 -12.18 -9.82
N ALA A 119 -2.31 -12.73 -10.61
CA ALA A 119 -2.02 -14.15 -10.48
C ALA A 119 -1.28 -14.44 -9.15
N VAL A 120 -1.28 -15.69 -8.71
CA VAL A 120 -0.41 -16.08 -7.59
C VAL A 120 1.04 -16.00 -8.05
N GLY A 121 1.89 -15.30 -7.31
CA GLY A 121 3.28 -15.10 -7.70
C GLY A 121 4.02 -14.04 -6.90
N THR A 122 5.28 -13.83 -7.27
CA THR A 122 6.11 -12.73 -6.77
C THR A 122 6.29 -11.71 -7.86
N TYR A 123 6.06 -10.45 -7.51
CA TYR A 123 6.06 -9.30 -8.39
C TYR A 123 7.08 -8.27 -7.92
N VAL A 124 7.57 -7.47 -8.86
CA VAL A 124 8.08 -6.14 -8.54
C VAL A 124 6.89 -5.19 -8.56
N CYS A 125 6.57 -4.64 -7.38
CA CYS A 125 5.61 -3.57 -7.26
C CYS A 125 6.34 -2.23 -7.24
N ALA A 126 5.93 -1.30 -8.09
CA ALA A 126 6.42 0.07 -8.09
C ALA A 126 5.26 1.04 -7.94
N VAL A 127 5.34 1.94 -6.97
CA VAL A 127 4.42 3.07 -6.83
C VAL A 127 5.10 4.31 -7.37
N SER A 128 4.51 4.90 -8.41
CA SER A 128 4.98 6.12 -9.05
C SER A 128 3.96 7.24 -8.82
N GLN A 129 4.35 8.24 -8.04
CA GLN A 129 3.55 9.43 -7.78
C GLN A 129 3.71 10.43 -8.93
N LEU A 130 2.59 10.85 -9.51
CA LEU A 130 2.58 11.68 -10.73
C LEU A 130 2.30 13.17 -10.45
N THR A 131 1.85 13.48 -9.24
CA THR A 131 1.52 14.85 -8.81
C THR A 131 2.03 15.08 -7.39
N GLU A 132 2.47 16.29 -7.08
CA GLU A 132 2.76 16.66 -5.69
C GLU A 132 1.46 16.84 -4.90
N PRO A 133 1.43 16.46 -3.62
CA PRO A 133 0.30 16.76 -2.75
C PRO A 133 0.13 18.29 -2.61
N GLY A 134 -1.10 18.75 -2.35
CA GLY A 134 -1.41 20.17 -2.19
C GLY A 134 -1.45 21.02 -3.48
N MET A 135 -0.88 20.54 -4.59
CA MET A 135 -1.02 21.21 -5.90
C MET A 135 -2.34 20.90 -6.61
N VAL A 136 -2.98 19.78 -6.26
CA VAL A 136 -4.21 19.28 -6.89
C VAL A 136 -5.21 18.81 -5.83
N ARG A 137 -6.49 18.75 -6.20
CA ARG A 137 -7.57 18.32 -5.29
C ARG A 137 -7.45 16.85 -4.85
N ALA A 138 -6.87 16.01 -5.69
CA ALA A 138 -6.56 14.62 -5.37
C ALA A 138 -5.23 14.24 -6.03
N THR A 139 -4.31 13.70 -5.25
CA THR A 139 -2.98 13.31 -5.71
C THR A 139 -3.09 11.98 -6.46
N THR A 140 -2.34 11.82 -7.56
CA THR A 140 -2.41 10.62 -8.40
C THR A 140 -1.13 9.79 -8.26
N ALA A 141 -1.30 8.49 -8.06
CA ALA A 141 -0.20 7.53 -8.14
C ALA A 141 -0.59 6.34 -9.02
N GLN A 142 0.38 5.83 -9.77
CA GLN A 142 0.27 4.58 -10.51
C GLN A 142 1.04 3.49 -9.78
N THR A 143 0.35 2.39 -9.47
CA THR A 143 0.96 1.15 -9.02
C THR A 143 1.21 0.27 -10.23
N SER A 144 2.47 -0.03 -10.51
CA SER A 144 2.91 -0.93 -11.57
C SER A 144 3.26 -2.29 -10.96
N ILE A 145 2.65 -3.37 -11.46
CA ILE A 145 2.84 -4.74 -10.97
C ILE A 145 3.29 -5.62 -12.13
N TYR A 146 4.53 -6.10 -12.08
CA TYR A 146 5.11 -6.90 -13.16
C TYR A 146 6.07 -7.97 -12.64
N ASN A 147 6.22 -9.05 -13.42
CA ASN A 147 7.10 -10.19 -13.14
C ASN A 147 8.50 -9.98 -13.73
#